data_AF-A0A7C4DDK1-F1
#
_entry.id   AF-A0A7C4DDK1-F1
#
_cell.length_a   1.000
_cell.length_b   1.000
_cell.length_c   1.000
_cell.angle_alpha   90.00
_cell.angle_beta   90.00
_cell.angle_gamma   90.00
#
_symmetry.space_group_name_H-M   'P 1'
#
loop_
_entity.id
_entity.type
_entity.pdbx_description
1 polymer ?
#
loop_
_entity_poly.entity_id
_entity_poly.type
_entity_poly.pdbx_seq_one_letter_code
_entity_poly.pdbx_strand_id
1 'polypeptide(L)'
;MEIEELNLTVLLNGLDMNYTPLMRELGLKWRDRDGREIDNLLAFFKGKGVNCLRVRIWFGSSGPSRLPYALKLAEEAYTLDFKIQPTIFLSDGWADLYKQPEPKDWASLSLQSRLNKIKSYISNVVESLTPIMDNCVYFQVGNEIDYGICGFYARDGKKRKNFEWLRKHVWKYESIILTESFKTIKTFCGKPVALHLGKWWDLELISSFLSAMDEFKVEYEILCFSFYPSMFGASLNQLEGLRKIAEERGKLIAIAEYAYPSCPVKGQFWFMSKPSPGYPLTPEGQSLWLKDFLTHCKRLNVYATFYWSPELYLMKNQIKKLYVSEEMPLDFGWGPMSLFDEKGYAKPCVESLSHGVAD
;
A
#
# COMPACT_ATOMS: atom_id res chain seq x y z
N MET A 1 16.80 10.99 12.38
CA MET A 1 15.53 11.61 12.76
C MET A 1 14.92 10.68 13.78
N GLU A 2 14.95 11.05 15.04
CA GLU A 2 14.30 10.28 16.10
C GLU A 2 12.78 10.37 15.91
N ILE A 3 12.03 9.35 16.35
CA ILE A 3 10.56 9.32 16.19
C ILE A 3 9.90 10.57 16.82
N GLU A 4 10.54 11.17 17.82
CA GLU A 4 10.10 12.40 18.49
C GLU A 4 10.06 13.64 17.56
N GLU A 5 10.78 13.63 16.43
CA GLU A 5 10.74 14.72 15.43
C GLU A 5 9.61 14.54 14.40
N LEU A 6 8.92 13.40 14.39
CA LEU A 6 7.75 13.18 13.52
C LEU A 6 6.51 13.78 14.17
N ASN A 7 5.82 14.66 13.45
CA ASN A 7 4.58 15.25 13.96
C ASN A 7 3.44 14.22 13.98
N LEU A 8 3.29 13.52 15.11
CA LEU A 8 2.26 12.49 15.32
C LEU A 8 0.84 13.06 15.53
N THR A 9 0.66 14.38 15.54
CA THR A 9 -0.66 14.99 15.82
C THR A 9 -1.62 14.94 14.62
N VAL A 10 -1.13 14.63 13.42
CA VAL A 10 -1.96 14.57 12.20
C VAL A 10 -1.78 13.22 11.52
N LEU A 11 -2.88 12.49 11.38
CA LEU A 11 -2.93 11.25 10.60
C LEU A 11 -2.62 11.57 9.11
N LEU A 12 -1.69 10.83 8.52
CA LEU A 12 -1.53 10.78 7.07
C LEU A 12 -2.66 9.95 6.46
N ASN A 13 -3.80 10.59 6.25
CA ASN A 13 -4.97 10.02 5.60
C ASN A 13 -4.76 10.03 4.09
N GLY A 14 -4.33 8.89 3.55
CA GLY A 14 -3.93 8.77 2.17
C GLY A 14 -4.72 7.74 1.35
N LEU A 15 -4.36 7.69 0.08
CA LEU A 15 -4.89 6.74 -0.92
C LEU A 15 -3.72 6.12 -1.69
N ASP A 16 -3.88 4.91 -2.24
CA ASP A 16 -3.06 4.37 -3.33
C ASP A 16 -3.89 4.43 -4.60
N MET A 17 -3.50 5.28 -5.55
CA MET A 17 -4.29 5.58 -6.75
C MET A 17 -3.50 5.36 -8.05
N ASN A 18 -2.63 4.35 -8.04
CA ASN A 18 -1.77 4.04 -9.16
C ASN A 18 -2.54 3.64 -10.44
N TYR A 19 -3.83 3.32 -10.36
CA TYR A 19 -4.67 3.02 -11.52
C TYR A 19 -5.18 4.28 -12.24
N THR A 20 -5.17 5.43 -11.56
CA THR A 20 -5.73 6.68 -12.06
C THR A 20 -5.20 7.10 -13.44
N PRO A 21 -3.88 7.18 -13.70
CA PRO A 21 -3.40 7.58 -15.03
C PRO A 21 -3.85 6.63 -16.16
N LEU A 22 -3.78 5.32 -15.95
CA LEU A 22 -4.29 4.33 -16.92
C LEU A 22 -5.80 4.49 -17.17
N MET A 23 -6.58 4.67 -16.10
CA MET A 23 -8.02 4.84 -16.23
C MET A 23 -8.38 6.12 -17.01
N ARG A 24 -7.64 7.22 -16.81
CA ARG A 24 -7.80 8.46 -17.60
C ARG A 24 -7.45 8.25 -19.07
N GLU A 25 -6.38 7.53 -19.37
CA GLU A 25 -5.97 7.19 -20.75
C GLU A 25 -7.06 6.38 -21.47
N LEU A 26 -7.76 5.51 -20.75
CA LEU A 26 -8.90 4.75 -21.26
C LEU A 26 -10.20 5.56 -21.38
N GLY A 27 -10.18 6.87 -21.08
CA GLY A 27 -11.33 7.76 -21.18
C GLY A 27 -12.37 7.58 -20.06
N LEU A 28 -12.01 6.93 -18.96
CA LEU A 28 -12.90 6.77 -17.81
C LEU A 28 -13.03 8.08 -17.06
N LYS A 29 -14.24 8.32 -16.54
CA LYS A 29 -14.63 9.58 -15.90
C LYS A 29 -15.26 9.30 -14.56
N TRP A 30 -14.97 10.18 -13.61
CA TRP A 30 -15.55 10.15 -12.27
C TRP A 30 -16.51 11.33 -12.12
N ARG A 31 -17.52 11.17 -11.30
CA ARG A 31 -18.54 12.17 -10.99
C ARG A 31 -18.73 12.28 -9.49
N ASP A 32 -19.04 13.47 -9.03
CA ASP A 32 -19.50 13.68 -7.66
C ASP A 32 -20.90 13.07 -7.45
N ARG A 33 -21.43 13.21 -6.23
CA ARG A 33 -22.75 12.68 -5.87
C ARG A 33 -23.91 13.36 -6.59
N ASP A 34 -23.70 14.59 -7.05
CA ASP A 34 -24.68 15.38 -7.81
C ASP A 34 -24.59 15.09 -9.33
N GLY A 35 -23.64 14.25 -9.74
CA GLY A 35 -23.40 13.87 -11.13
C GLY A 35 -22.51 14.84 -11.92
N ARG A 36 -21.89 15.82 -11.27
CA ARG A 36 -20.92 16.72 -11.91
C ARG A 36 -19.62 15.94 -12.15
N GLU A 37 -19.05 16.10 -13.33
CA GLU A 37 -17.76 15.47 -13.65
C GLU A 37 -16.65 16.02 -12.74
N ILE A 38 -15.78 15.12 -12.27
CA ILE A 38 -14.61 15.46 -11.47
C ILE A 38 -13.42 15.62 -12.43
N ASP A 39 -13.01 16.86 -12.66
CA ASP A 39 -11.91 17.18 -13.58
C ASP A 39 -10.54 16.69 -13.07
N ASN A 40 -10.28 16.87 -11.77
CA ASN A 40 -9.08 16.38 -11.10
C ASN A 40 -9.45 15.55 -9.86
N LEU A 41 -9.20 14.24 -9.97
CA LEU A 41 -9.55 13.27 -8.94
C LEU A 41 -8.75 13.46 -7.63
N LEU A 42 -7.47 13.83 -7.72
CA LEU A 42 -6.65 14.12 -6.53
C LEU A 42 -7.16 15.38 -5.82
N ALA A 43 -7.51 16.43 -6.55
CA ALA A 43 -8.08 17.65 -5.97
C ALA A 43 -9.43 17.38 -5.30
N PHE A 44 -10.28 16.54 -5.92
CA PHE A 44 -11.53 16.09 -5.31
C PHE A 44 -11.27 15.38 -3.98
N PHE A 45 -10.36 14.41 -3.94
CA PHE A 45 -10.03 13.71 -2.70
C PHE A 45 -9.36 14.60 -1.66
N LYS A 46 -8.56 15.60 -2.05
CA LYS A 46 -8.03 16.61 -1.12
C LYS A 46 -9.16 17.38 -0.45
N GLY A 47 -10.18 17.79 -1.23
CA GLY A 47 -11.41 18.40 -0.70
C GLY A 47 -12.24 17.50 0.22
N LYS A 48 -11.96 16.18 0.23
CA LYS A 48 -12.58 15.19 1.14
C LYS A 48 -11.69 14.84 2.34
N GLY A 49 -10.59 15.55 2.57
CA GLY A 49 -9.73 15.36 3.73
C GLY A 49 -8.57 14.37 3.53
N VAL A 50 -8.29 13.97 2.29
CA VAL A 50 -7.09 13.19 1.97
C VAL A 50 -5.90 14.14 1.86
N ASN A 51 -4.78 13.78 2.50
CA ASN A 51 -3.59 14.62 2.55
C ASN A 51 -2.30 13.90 2.11
N CYS A 52 -2.37 12.60 1.81
CA CYS A 52 -1.20 11.80 1.45
C CYS A 52 -1.50 10.88 0.26
N LEU A 53 -0.50 10.63 -0.59
CA LEU A 53 -0.59 9.67 -1.68
C LEU A 53 0.51 8.61 -1.51
N ARG A 54 0.10 7.35 -1.39
CA ARG A 54 0.97 6.20 -1.56
C ARG A 54 1.20 5.96 -3.04
N VAL A 55 2.46 5.96 -3.44
CA VAL A 55 2.86 5.81 -4.83
C VAL A 55 3.68 4.54 -4.98
N ARG A 56 3.06 3.51 -5.57
CA ARG A 56 3.72 2.26 -5.91
C ARG A 56 4.66 2.45 -7.10
N ILE A 57 5.87 1.91 -6.98
CA ILE A 57 6.94 2.01 -7.98
C ILE A 57 7.47 0.61 -8.28
N TRP A 58 7.19 0.11 -9.49
CA TRP A 58 7.73 -1.12 -10.06
C TRP A 58 9.06 -0.88 -10.77
N PHE A 59 9.88 -1.93 -10.83
CA PHE A 59 11.13 -1.93 -11.56
C PHE A 59 10.89 -1.78 -13.07
N GLY A 60 11.75 -0.98 -13.71
CA GLY A 60 11.72 -0.70 -15.15
C GLY A 60 11.56 0.78 -15.47
N SER A 61 11.76 1.11 -16.75
CA SER A 61 11.80 2.48 -17.27
C SER A 61 10.55 2.90 -18.04
N SER A 62 9.62 1.99 -18.33
CA SER A 62 8.42 2.31 -19.13
C SER A 62 7.28 1.33 -18.85
N GLY A 63 6.05 1.84 -18.80
CA GLY A 63 4.84 1.05 -18.56
C GLY A 63 4.16 1.41 -17.22
N PRO A 64 3.03 0.77 -16.91
CA PRO A 64 2.24 1.11 -15.72
C PRO A 64 3.05 0.91 -14.44
N SER A 65 2.83 1.81 -13.46
CA SER A 65 3.46 1.80 -12.13
C SER A 65 5.00 1.80 -12.10
N ARG A 66 5.70 1.88 -13.23
CA ARG A 66 7.17 2.05 -13.27
C ARG A 66 7.58 3.49 -13.00
N LEU A 67 8.87 3.73 -12.80
CA LEU A 67 9.35 5.02 -12.28
C LEU A 67 8.80 6.26 -13.02
N PRO A 68 8.86 6.39 -14.37
CA PRO A 68 8.29 7.58 -15.02
C PRO A 68 6.77 7.70 -14.91
N TYR A 69 6.05 6.58 -14.82
CA TYR A 69 4.59 6.59 -14.62
C TYR A 69 4.25 7.04 -13.20
N ALA A 70 4.93 6.45 -12.21
CA ALA A 70 4.72 6.72 -10.81
C ALA A 70 5.14 8.16 -10.44
N LEU A 71 6.24 8.65 -11.02
CA LEU A 71 6.73 10.02 -10.80
C LEU A 71 5.73 11.07 -11.28
N LYS A 72 5.12 10.89 -12.46
CA LYS A 72 4.07 11.80 -12.95
C LYS A 72 2.90 11.92 -11.96
N LEU A 73 2.47 10.78 -11.39
CA LEU A 73 1.40 10.76 -10.40
C LEU A 73 1.83 11.45 -9.09
N ALA A 74 3.07 11.22 -8.64
CA ALA A 74 3.63 11.85 -7.45
C ALA A 74 3.79 13.38 -7.62
N GLU A 75 4.23 13.84 -8.79
CA GLU A 75 4.35 15.25 -9.15
C GLU A 75 2.99 15.93 -9.22
N GLU A 76 1.98 15.29 -9.83
CA GLU A 76 0.60 15.81 -9.83
C GLU A 76 0.09 15.99 -8.40
N ALA A 77 0.27 14.98 -7.55
CA ALA A 77 -0.10 15.05 -6.14
C ALA A 77 0.68 16.15 -5.39
N TYR A 78 1.97 16.31 -5.67
CA TYR A 78 2.81 17.36 -5.10
C TYR A 78 2.33 18.77 -5.48
N THR A 79 1.92 19.01 -6.73
CA THR A 79 1.37 20.32 -7.13
C THR A 79 0.09 20.70 -6.41
N LEU A 80 -0.62 19.69 -5.89
CA LEU A 80 -1.79 19.84 -5.05
C LEU A 80 -1.44 19.79 -3.56
N ASP A 81 -0.16 19.87 -3.17
CA ASP A 81 0.32 19.84 -1.78
C ASP A 81 -0.11 18.58 -1.01
N PHE A 82 -0.03 17.41 -1.67
CA PHE A 82 -0.08 16.13 -0.98
C PHE A 82 1.29 15.79 -0.38
N LYS A 83 1.26 15.11 0.76
CA LYS A 83 2.37 14.28 1.21
C LYS A 83 2.48 13.05 0.32
N ILE A 84 3.70 12.54 0.14
CA ILE A 84 3.98 11.41 -0.75
C ILE A 84 4.62 10.29 0.06
N GLN A 85 4.16 9.06 -0.15
CA GLN A 85 4.72 7.86 0.43
C GLN A 85 5.19 6.94 -0.72
N PRO A 86 6.48 7.03 -1.12
CA PRO A 86 7.01 6.18 -2.18
C PRO A 86 7.15 4.74 -1.70
N THR A 87 6.61 3.80 -2.48
CA THR A 87 6.68 2.37 -2.21
C THR A 87 7.41 1.65 -3.34
N ILE A 88 8.65 1.22 -3.08
CA ILE A 88 9.54 0.59 -4.07
C ILE A 88 9.36 -0.93 -4.00
N PHE A 89 8.73 -1.53 -5.00
CA PHE A 89 8.32 -2.95 -4.95
C PHE A 89 9.49 -3.96 -5.08
N LEU A 90 10.58 -3.57 -5.74
CA LEU A 90 11.66 -4.48 -6.17
C LEU A 90 11.14 -5.68 -7.00
N SER A 91 10.19 -5.39 -7.90
CA SER A 91 9.61 -6.34 -8.86
C SER A 91 9.17 -5.61 -10.13
N ASP A 92 9.15 -6.29 -11.28
CA ASP A 92 8.65 -5.73 -12.56
C ASP A 92 7.15 -5.47 -12.56
N GLY A 93 6.43 -6.06 -11.59
CA GLY A 93 4.98 -6.04 -11.50
C GLY A 93 4.49 -6.27 -10.07
N TRP A 94 3.27 -6.79 -9.96
CA TRP A 94 2.66 -7.12 -8.68
C TRP A 94 3.50 -8.09 -7.83
N ALA A 95 3.89 -7.63 -6.66
CA ALA A 95 4.44 -8.40 -5.55
C ALA A 95 3.54 -8.24 -4.32
N ASP A 96 3.25 -9.35 -3.66
CA ASP A 96 2.26 -9.46 -2.58
C ASP A 96 2.56 -10.69 -1.69
N LEU A 97 1.68 -10.95 -0.73
CA LEU A 97 1.77 -12.09 0.20
C LEU A 97 1.90 -13.46 -0.49
N TYR A 98 1.45 -13.59 -1.73
CA TYR A 98 1.36 -14.84 -2.48
C TYR A 98 2.46 -14.99 -3.53
N LYS A 99 3.11 -13.90 -3.94
CA LYS A 99 4.23 -13.92 -4.89
C LYS A 99 5.19 -12.74 -4.66
N GLN A 100 6.48 -13.00 -4.79
CA GLN A 100 7.52 -11.98 -4.71
C GLN A 100 8.51 -12.17 -5.88
N PRO A 101 8.07 -11.99 -7.14
CA PRO A 101 8.95 -12.22 -8.28
C PRO A 101 10.06 -11.18 -8.30
N GLU A 102 11.30 -11.63 -8.51
CA GLU A 102 12.39 -10.76 -8.90
C GLU A 102 12.13 -10.12 -10.28
N PRO A 103 12.71 -8.95 -10.57
CA PRO A 103 12.82 -8.44 -11.93
C PRO A 103 13.40 -9.49 -12.88
N LYS A 104 12.85 -9.61 -14.09
CA LYS A 104 13.22 -10.65 -15.07
C LYS A 104 14.73 -10.68 -15.34
N ASP A 105 15.33 -9.50 -15.48
CA ASP A 105 16.76 -9.35 -15.77
C ASP A 105 17.67 -9.74 -14.58
N TRP A 106 17.10 -10.09 -13.42
CA TRP A 106 17.84 -10.40 -12.18
C TRP A 106 17.86 -11.88 -11.84
N ALA A 107 17.09 -12.71 -12.56
CA ALA A 107 16.87 -14.13 -12.23
C ALA A 107 18.18 -14.95 -12.16
N SER A 108 19.16 -14.65 -13.01
CA SER A 108 20.46 -15.34 -13.07
C SER A 108 21.55 -14.68 -12.23
N LEU A 109 21.27 -13.55 -11.56
CA LEU A 109 22.27 -12.81 -10.81
C LEU A 109 22.58 -13.47 -9.46
N SER A 110 23.85 -13.43 -9.08
CA SER A 110 24.27 -13.70 -7.70
C SER A 110 23.64 -12.66 -6.75
N LEU A 111 23.61 -12.97 -5.45
CA LEU A 111 23.12 -12.03 -4.43
C LEU A 111 23.86 -10.69 -4.52
N GLN A 112 25.19 -10.69 -4.64
CA GLN A 112 25.96 -9.44 -4.71
C GLN A 112 25.62 -8.61 -5.95
N SER A 113 25.50 -9.25 -7.12
CA SER A 113 25.11 -8.55 -8.34
C SER A 113 23.68 -7.99 -8.27
N ARG A 114 22.78 -8.71 -7.59
CA ARG A 114 21.42 -8.25 -7.32
C ARG A 114 21.40 -7.05 -6.37
N LEU A 115 22.20 -7.06 -5.29
CA LEU A 115 22.34 -5.92 -4.38
C LEU A 115 22.85 -4.67 -5.10
N ASN A 116 23.82 -4.82 -6.02
CA ASN A 116 24.29 -3.70 -6.84
C ASN A 116 23.16 -3.13 -7.73
N LYS A 117 22.33 -3.99 -8.33
CA LYS A 117 21.15 -3.57 -9.12
C LYS A 117 20.09 -2.88 -8.26
N ILE A 118 19.83 -3.40 -7.06
CA ILE A 118 18.92 -2.80 -6.09
C ILE A 118 19.41 -1.40 -5.70
N LYS A 119 20.70 -1.27 -5.35
CA LYS A 119 21.32 0.01 -5.01
C LYS A 119 21.18 1.01 -6.14
N SER A 120 21.60 0.67 -7.36
CA SER A 120 21.47 1.56 -8.52
C SER A 120 20.03 1.98 -8.79
N TYR A 121 19.08 1.06 -8.67
CA TYR A 121 17.68 1.35 -8.92
C TYR A 121 17.08 2.26 -7.84
N ILE A 122 17.35 1.99 -6.56
CA ILE A 122 16.89 2.83 -5.46
C ILE A 122 17.52 4.22 -5.53
N SER A 123 18.82 4.33 -5.83
CA SER A 123 19.46 5.63 -6.10
C SER A 123 18.68 6.41 -7.16
N ASN A 124 18.40 5.79 -8.31
CA ASN A 124 17.65 6.44 -9.39
C ASN A 124 16.24 6.88 -8.96
N VAL A 125 15.53 6.05 -8.18
CA VAL A 125 14.20 6.40 -7.66
C VAL A 125 14.28 7.61 -6.72
N VAL A 126 15.19 7.60 -5.75
CA VAL A 126 15.31 8.67 -4.76
C VAL A 126 15.83 9.97 -5.39
N GLU A 127 16.80 9.89 -6.31
CA GLU A 127 17.27 11.02 -7.10
C GLU A 127 16.13 11.65 -7.92
N SER A 128 15.31 10.82 -8.59
CA SER A 128 14.16 11.30 -9.36
C SER A 128 13.09 11.98 -8.50
N LEU A 129 13.00 11.62 -7.22
CA LEU A 129 12.07 12.23 -6.26
C LEU A 129 12.65 13.49 -5.59
N THR A 130 13.92 13.83 -5.80
CA THR A 130 14.57 15.02 -5.21
C THR A 130 13.74 16.31 -5.35
N PRO A 131 13.11 16.62 -6.51
CA PRO A 131 12.31 17.84 -6.65
C PRO A 131 11.11 17.94 -5.71
N ILE A 132 10.62 16.80 -5.20
CA ILE A 132 9.44 16.72 -4.31
C ILE A 132 9.77 16.08 -2.96
N MET A 133 11.06 15.94 -2.63
CA MET A 133 11.54 15.17 -1.46
C MET A 133 11.01 15.72 -0.14
N ASP A 134 10.78 17.03 -0.05
CA ASP A 134 10.23 17.66 1.16
C ASP A 134 8.84 17.13 1.50
N ASN A 135 8.04 16.78 0.47
CA ASN A 135 6.72 16.19 0.63
C ASN A 135 6.77 14.67 0.80
N CYS A 136 7.89 13.99 0.50
CA CYS A 136 8.05 12.58 0.83
C CYS A 136 8.08 12.39 2.36
N VAL A 137 7.16 11.58 2.91
CA VAL A 137 7.02 11.40 4.38
C VAL A 137 7.79 10.21 4.91
N TYR A 138 7.85 9.12 4.16
CA TYR A 138 8.69 7.95 4.42
C TYR A 138 8.73 7.05 3.18
N PHE A 139 9.73 6.17 3.12
CA PHE A 139 9.87 5.19 2.04
C PHE A 139 9.48 3.79 2.52
N GLN A 140 8.78 3.04 1.68
CA GLN A 140 8.56 1.60 1.89
C GLN A 140 9.36 0.83 0.83
N VAL A 141 10.04 -0.24 1.24
CA VAL A 141 10.73 -1.17 0.32
C VAL A 141 10.09 -2.54 0.42
N GLY A 142 9.65 -3.06 -0.73
CA GLY A 142 8.82 -4.26 -0.82
C GLY A 142 7.34 -3.98 -0.54
N ASN A 143 6.51 -5.00 -0.74
CA ASN A 143 5.07 -4.97 -0.46
C ASN A 143 4.62 -6.34 0.06
N GLU A 144 4.00 -6.39 1.24
CA GLU A 144 3.55 -7.64 1.90
C GLU A 144 4.64 -8.72 1.92
N ILE A 145 5.76 -8.39 2.55
CA ILE A 145 7.03 -9.13 2.46
C ILE A 145 7.11 -10.31 3.42
N ASP A 146 6.00 -10.72 4.02
CA ASP A 146 5.91 -11.71 5.10
C ASP A 146 6.70 -13.01 4.83
N TYR A 147 6.79 -13.39 3.55
CA TYR A 147 7.41 -14.63 3.09
C TYR A 147 8.55 -14.42 2.11
N GLY A 148 9.10 -13.20 2.02
CA GLY A 148 10.23 -12.90 1.15
C GLY A 148 10.10 -11.60 0.36
N ILE A 149 11.15 -11.32 -0.42
CA ILE A 149 11.23 -10.15 -1.29
C ILE A 149 12.12 -10.47 -2.51
N CYS A 150 11.82 -9.87 -3.66
CA CYS A 150 12.72 -9.84 -4.82
C CYS A 150 13.30 -11.22 -5.20
N GLY A 151 12.42 -12.22 -5.33
CA GLY A 151 12.74 -13.60 -5.72
C GLY A 151 13.22 -14.51 -4.59
N PHE A 152 13.69 -13.96 -3.47
CA PHE A 152 13.98 -14.75 -2.26
C PHE A 152 12.67 -14.98 -1.52
N TYR A 153 11.96 -16.04 -1.89
CA TYR A 153 10.57 -16.23 -1.48
C TYR A 153 10.21 -17.67 -1.12
N ALA A 154 9.45 -17.85 -0.05
CA ALA A 154 8.94 -19.15 0.36
C ALA A 154 7.77 -19.61 -0.53
N ARG A 155 8.07 -20.17 -1.71
CA ARG A 155 7.04 -20.65 -2.65
C ARG A 155 6.14 -21.74 -2.05
N ASP A 156 6.70 -22.65 -1.26
CA ASP A 156 5.98 -23.77 -0.62
C ASP A 156 5.19 -23.33 0.62
N GLY A 157 3.87 -23.49 0.57
CA GLY A 157 2.96 -23.15 1.68
C GLY A 157 3.18 -23.95 2.97
N LYS A 158 3.76 -25.15 2.92
CA LYS A 158 4.15 -25.89 4.14
C LYS A 158 5.34 -25.23 4.82
N LYS A 159 6.33 -24.77 4.05
CA LYS A 159 7.51 -24.08 4.57
C LYS A 159 7.17 -22.72 5.19
N ARG A 160 6.10 -22.06 4.70
CA ARG A 160 5.57 -20.83 5.30
C ARG A 160 5.07 -20.98 6.73
N LYS A 161 4.83 -22.21 7.20
CA LYS A 161 4.45 -22.51 8.60
C LYS A 161 5.65 -22.85 9.49
N ASN A 162 6.86 -22.92 8.92
CA ASN A 162 8.08 -23.24 9.65
C ASN A 162 8.94 -21.98 9.75
N PHE A 163 8.79 -21.23 10.84
CA PHE A 163 9.45 -19.94 11.03
C PHE A 163 10.96 -20.05 11.16
N GLU A 164 11.48 -21.16 11.69
CA GLU A 164 12.92 -21.43 11.71
C GLU A 164 13.46 -21.65 10.30
N TRP A 165 12.71 -22.38 9.47
CA TRP A 165 13.07 -22.53 8.07
C TRP A 165 13.04 -21.19 7.33
N LEU A 166 12.00 -20.37 7.54
CA LEU A 166 11.91 -19.03 6.95
C LEU A 166 13.09 -18.15 7.37
N ARG A 167 13.39 -18.10 8.67
CA ARG A 167 14.54 -17.39 9.25
C ARG A 167 15.83 -17.71 8.51
N LYS A 168 16.14 -19.01 8.38
CA LYS A 168 17.40 -19.48 7.79
C LYS A 168 17.49 -19.33 6.27
N HIS A 169 16.38 -19.51 5.55
CA HIS A 169 16.42 -19.66 4.09
C HIS A 169 15.79 -18.50 3.31
N VAL A 170 15.05 -17.62 3.98
CA VAL A 170 14.32 -16.52 3.33
C VAL A 170 14.63 -15.21 4.04
N TRP A 171 14.22 -15.06 5.30
CA TRP A 171 14.32 -13.81 6.05
C TRP A 171 15.77 -13.33 6.22
N LYS A 172 16.74 -14.26 6.29
CA LYS A 172 18.16 -13.91 6.22
C LYS A 172 18.53 -13.14 4.95
N TYR A 173 18.11 -13.59 3.77
CA TYR A 173 18.43 -12.91 2.51
C TYR A 173 17.62 -11.63 2.32
N GLU A 174 16.36 -11.67 2.74
CA GLU A 174 15.48 -10.51 2.78
C GLU A 174 16.05 -9.40 3.67
N SER A 175 16.57 -9.73 4.85
CA SER A 175 17.21 -8.75 5.75
C SER A 175 18.41 -8.05 5.10
N ILE A 176 19.19 -8.76 4.28
CA ILE A 176 20.33 -8.21 3.55
C ILE A 176 19.83 -7.22 2.47
N ILE A 177 18.78 -7.59 1.73
CA ILE A 177 18.15 -6.74 0.71
C ILE A 177 17.57 -5.48 1.35
N LEU A 178 16.81 -5.62 2.44
CA LEU A 178 16.20 -4.49 3.15
C LEU A 178 17.26 -3.56 3.72
N THR A 179 18.30 -4.11 4.36
CA THR A 179 19.40 -3.32 4.93
C THR A 179 20.12 -2.51 3.85
N GLU A 180 20.47 -3.11 2.71
CA GLU A 180 21.12 -2.38 1.62
C GLU A 180 20.19 -1.31 1.03
N SER A 181 18.91 -1.63 0.89
CA SER A 181 17.90 -0.71 0.36
C SER A 181 17.71 0.51 1.26
N PHE A 182 17.55 0.29 2.56
CA PHE A 182 17.38 1.34 3.55
C PHE A 182 18.63 2.20 3.68
N LYS A 183 19.83 1.58 3.74
CA LYS A 183 21.09 2.32 3.73
C LYS A 183 21.20 3.20 2.50
N THR A 184 20.86 2.67 1.32
CA THR A 184 20.87 3.45 0.07
C THR A 184 19.92 4.64 0.15
N ILE A 185 18.67 4.48 0.60
CA ILE A 185 17.74 5.61 0.78
C ILE A 185 18.33 6.66 1.73
N LYS A 186 18.90 6.21 2.86
CA LYS A 186 19.47 7.08 3.90
C LYS A 186 20.74 7.82 3.45
N THR A 187 21.43 7.40 2.38
CA THR A 187 22.53 8.20 1.81
C THR A 187 22.08 9.43 1.04
N PHE A 188 20.81 9.47 0.60
CA PHE A 188 20.25 10.59 -0.15
C PHE A 188 19.37 11.49 0.72
N CYS A 189 18.67 10.94 1.70
CA CYS A 189 17.75 11.71 2.53
C CYS A 189 17.59 11.12 3.95
N GLY A 190 17.22 11.95 4.92
CA GLY A 190 16.97 11.53 6.31
C GLY A 190 15.60 10.91 6.55
N LYS A 191 14.82 10.59 5.51
CA LYS A 191 13.41 10.17 5.65
C LYS A 191 13.31 8.79 6.34
N PRO A 192 12.24 8.53 7.10
CA PRO A 192 11.98 7.22 7.68
C PRO A 192 11.81 6.13 6.61
N VAL A 193 12.09 4.89 6.97
CA VAL A 193 11.88 3.70 6.14
C VAL A 193 10.94 2.72 6.84
N ALA A 194 10.17 1.98 6.04
CA ALA A 194 9.09 1.12 6.52
C ALA A 194 9.19 -0.32 6.01
N LEU A 195 8.81 -1.26 6.89
CA LEU A 195 8.49 -2.64 6.54
C LEU A 195 6.97 -2.78 6.34
N HIS A 196 6.52 -3.65 5.43
CA HIS A 196 5.10 -3.85 5.16
C HIS A 196 4.70 -5.33 5.16
N LEU A 197 3.80 -5.73 6.08
CA LEU A 197 3.30 -7.09 6.23
C LEU A 197 1.82 -7.20 5.87
N GLY A 198 1.47 -8.18 5.03
CA GLY A 198 0.12 -8.38 4.52
C GLY A 198 -0.75 -9.30 5.39
N LYS A 199 -0.15 -10.24 6.12
CA LYS A 199 -0.88 -11.27 6.87
C LYS A 199 -1.25 -10.83 8.28
N TRP A 200 -1.95 -9.70 8.38
CA TRP A 200 -2.30 -9.02 9.64
C TRP A 200 -3.03 -9.90 10.67
N TRP A 201 -3.69 -10.98 10.25
CA TRP A 201 -4.43 -11.89 11.12
C TRP A 201 -3.56 -12.96 11.79
N ASP A 202 -2.26 -13.04 11.47
CA ASP A 202 -1.33 -14.04 11.97
C ASP A 202 -0.24 -13.37 12.83
N LEU A 203 -0.60 -13.05 14.07
CA LEU A 203 0.30 -12.33 15.00
C LEU A 203 1.57 -13.13 15.32
N GLU A 204 1.53 -14.46 15.24
CA GLU A 204 2.68 -15.33 15.47
C GLU A 204 3.68 -15.23 14.32
N LEU A 205 3.20 -15.25 13.07
CA LEU A 205 4.04 -14.98 11.90
C LEU A 205 4.66 -13.58 11.98
N ILE A 206 3.85 -12.55 12.25
CA ILE A 206 4.31 -11.16 12.35
C ILE A 206 5.41 -11.06 13.41
N SER A 207 5.16 -11.57 14.61
CA SER A 207 6.14 -11.52 15.70
C SER A 207 7.41 -12.29 15.34
N SER A 208 7.30 -13.44 14.68
CA SER A 208 8.44 -14.27 14.28
C SER A 208 9.30 -13.61 13.21
N PHE A 209 8.66 -12.98 12.22
CA PHE A 209 9.30 -12.17 11.17
C PHE A 209 10.06 -11.00 11.80
N LEU A 210 9.40 -10.22 12.65
CA LEU A 210 10.00 -9.05 13.28
C LEU A 210 11.15 -9.43 14.20
N SER A 211 11.02 -10.51 14.99
CA SER A 211 12.14 -11.04 15.78
C SER A 211 13.33 -11.47 14.90
N ALA A 212 13.10 -11.92 13.67
CA ALA A 212 14.19 -12.17 12.71
C ALA A 212 14.82 -10.88 12.21
N MET A 213 14.03 -9.85 11.91
CA MET A 213 14.56 -8.54 11.52
C MET A 213 15.38 -7.90 12.66
N ASP A 214 14.93 -8.04 13.90
CA ASP A 214 15.65 -7.58 15.09
C ASP A 214 16.99 -8.34 15.26
N GLU A 215 16.98 -9.67 15.12
CA GLU A 215 18.18 -10.52 15.15
C GLU A 215 19.19 -10.15 14.05
N PHE A 216 18.70 -9.91 12.83
CA PHE A 216 19.51 -9.51 11.69
C PHE A 216 19.83 -8.00 11.66
N LYS A 217 19.39 -7.24 12.68
CA LYS A 217 19.66 -5.81 12.87
C LYS A 217 19.19 -4.94 11.69
N VAL A 218 18.00 -5.25 11.16
CA VAL A 218 17.36 -4.40 10.15
C VAL A 218 16.78 -3.17 10.86
N GLU A 219 17.29 -1.99 10.52
CA GLU A 219 16.84 -0.72 11.09
C GLU A 219 15.72 -0.11 10.24
N TYR A 220 14.59 0.16 10.89
CA TYR A 220 13.41 0.78 10.30
C TYR A 220 12.63 1.54 11.39
N GLU A 221 11.84 2.53 10.99
CA GLU A 221 11.08 3.37 11.93
C GLU A 221 9.57 3.09 11.90
N ILE A 222 9.06 2.56 10.79
CA ILE A 222 7.62 2.37 10.58
C ILE A 222 7.31 0.92 10.26
N LEU A 223 6.29 0.37 10.91
CA LEU A 223 5.71 -0.93 10.64
C LEU A 223 4.33 -0.76 9.99
N CYS A 224 4.26 -1.11 8.71
CA CYS A 224 3.05 -1.07 7.92
C CYS A 224 2.31 -2.41 7.90
N PHE A 225 0.98 -2.37 7.85
CA PHE A 225 0.14 -3.54 7.63
C PHE A 225 -0.88 -3.33 6.51
N SER A 226 -1.18 -4.39 5.75
CA SER A 226 -2.45 -4.49 5.03
C SER A 226 -3.57 -4.79 6.02
N PHE A 227 -4.78 -4.27 5.78
CA PHE A 227 -5.95 -4.55 6.61
C PHE A 227 -7.23 -4.64 5.78
N TYR A 228 -7.60 -5.88 5.44
CA TYR A 228 -8.82 -6.21 4.69
C TYR A 228 -9.75 -7.06 5.57
N PRO A 229 -10.56 -6.44 6.45
CA PRO A 229 -11.30 -7.18 7.48
C PRO A 229 -12.40 -8.07 6.89
N SER A 230 -12.90 -7.75 5.69
CA SER A 230 -13.96 -8.51 5.04
C SER A 230 -13.51 -9.89 4.51
N MET A 231 -12.22 -10.22 4.61
CA MET A 231 -11.71 -11.58 4.44
C MET A 231 -12.25 -12.54 5.50
N PHE A 232 -12.41 -12.03 6.73
CA PHE A 232 -12.79 -12.82 7.91
C PHE A 232 -14.07 -12.33 8.59
N GLY A 233 -14.60 -11.17 8.19
CA GLY A 233 -15.64 -10.48 8.94
C GLY A 233 -15.07 -9.97 10.28
N ALA A 234 -13.85 -9.45 10.26
CA ALA A 234 -13.13 -9.07 11.47
C ALA A 234 -13.61 -7.73 12.02
N SER A 235 -13.55 -7.59 13.35
CA SER A 235 -13.77 -6.30 14.03
C SER A 235 -12.56 -5.37 13.82
N LEU A 236 -12.79 -4.06 13.90
CA LEU A 236 -11.74 -3.05 13.98
C LEU A 236 -10.79 -3.28 15.17
N ASN A 237 -11.26 -3.97 16.22
CA ASN A 237 -10.49 -4.29 17.43
C ASN A 237 -9.21 -5.14 17.16
N GLN A 238 -9.01 -5.62 15.93
CA GLN A 238 -7.78 -6.31 15.53
C GLN A 238 -6.60 -5.33 15.36
N LEU A 239 -6.89 -4.04 15.12
CA LEU A 239 -5.87 -3.00 14.96
C LEU A 239 -5.08 -2.75 16.26
N GLU A 240 -5.68 -2.97 17.43
CA GLU A 240 -5.03 -2.85 18.73
C GLU A 240 -3.90 -3.86 18.90
N GLY A 241 -4.08 -5.08 18.39
CA GLY A 241 -3.04 -6.12 18.41
C GLY A 241 -1.84 -5.74 17.55
N LEU A 242 -2.09 -5.22 16.35
CA LEU A 242 -1.06 -4.71 15.44
C LEU A 242 -0.33 -3.50 16.04
N ARG A 243 -1.09 -2.56 16.62
CA ARG A 243 -0.55 -1.37 17.29
C ARG A 243 0.35 -1.77 18.45
N LYS A 244 -0.07 -2.73 19.27
CA LYS A 244 0.73 -3.25 20.39
C LYS A 244 2.06 -3.84 19.92
N ILE A 245 2.06 -4.64 18.84
CA ILE A 245 3.29 -5.21 18.27
C ILE A 245 4.28 -4.12 17.82
N ALA A 246 3.78 -3.05 17.20
CA ALA A 246 4.60 -1.92 16.78
C ALA A 246 5.15 -1.14 17.99
N GLU A 247 4.29 -0.85 18.98
CA GLU A 247 4.66 -0.14 20.21
C GLU A 247 5.72 -0.88 21.03
N GLU A 248 5.59 -2.21 21.17
CA GLU A 248 6.57 -3.06 21.87
C GLU A 248 7.97 -2.99 21.26
N ARG A 249 8.09 -2.56 20.00
CA ARG A 249 9.35 -2.35 19.28
C ARG A 249 9.73 -0.88 19.11
N GLY A 250 8.96 0.03 19.71
CA GLY A 250 9.14 1.48 19.54
C GLY A 250 9.00 1.92 18.09
N LYS A 251 8.11 1.29 17.31
CA LYS A 251 7.86 1.61 15.90
C LYS A 251 6.54 2.35 15.75
N LEU A 252 6.49 3.25 14.78
CA LEU A 252 5.22 3.82 14.34
C LEU A 252 4.43 2.77 13.56
N ILE A 253 3.11 2.75 13.73
CA ILE A 253 2.22 1.88 12.96
C ILE A 253 1.58 2.67 11.81
N ALA A 254 1.54 2.06 10.64
CA ALA A 254 0.76 2.52 9.51
C ALA A 254 -0.09 1.38 8.92
N ILE A 255 -1.22 1.72 8.31
CA ILE A 255 -2.03 0.79 7.52
C ILE A 255 -1.78 1.12 6.05
N ALA A 256 -0.83 0.41 5.42
CA ALA A 256 -0.38 0.70 4.06
C ALA A 256 -1.40 0.35 2.99
N GLU A 257 -2.33 -0.57 3.28
CA GLU A 257 -3.43 -0.89 2.38
C GLU A 257 -4.66 -1.29 3.19
N TYR A 258 -5.81 -0.69 2.89
CA TYR A 258 -7.10 -1.15 3.40
C TYR A 258 -8.22 -0.84 2.41
N ALA A 259 -9.32 -1.59 2.50
CA ALA A 259 -10.55 -1.31 1.78
C ALA A 259 -11.72 -2.05 2.42
N TYR A 260 -12.94 -1.59 2.14
CA TYR A 260 -14.17 -2.27 2.58
C TYR A 260 -15.22 -2.28 1.46
N PRO A 261 -15.92 -3.40 1.23
CA PRO A 261 -16.77 -3.51 0.06
C PRO A 261 -18.20 -3.01 0.30
N SER A 262 -18.76 -2.32 -0.69
CA SER A 262 -20.16 -1.85 -0.69
C SER A 262 -21.18 -2.89 -1.14
N CYS A 263 -20.73 -4.07 -1.55
CA CYS A 263 -21.54 -5.24 -1.91
C CYS A 263 -20.63 -6.48 -2.01
N PRO A 264 -21.16 -7.71 -2.09
CA PRO A 264 -20.32 -8.91 -2.24
C PRO A 264 -19.34 -8.81 -3.42
N VAL A 265 -18.07 -9.12 -3.13
CA VAL A 265 -16.96 -9.07 -4.08
C VAL A 265 -16.97 -10.30 -4.98
N LYS A 266 -16.55 -10.13 -6.24
CA LYS A 266 -16.39 -11.20 -7.23
C LYS A 266 -14.96 -11.20 -7.77
N GLY A 267 -14.63 -12.16 -8.65
CA GLY A 267 -13.31 -12.19 -9.29
C GLY A 267 -12.22 -12.70 -8.35
N GLN A 268 -11.04 -12.08 -8.40
CA GLN A 268 -9.86 -12.51 -7.63
C GLN A 268 -10.09 -12.42 -6.11
N PHE A 269 -10.88 -11.43 -5.68
CA PHE A 269 -11.10 -11.10 -4.27
C PHE A 269 -12.45 -11.57 -3.72
N TRP A 270 -13.06 -12.59 -4.34
CA TRP A 270 -14.40 -13.09 -3.96
C TRP A 270 -14.53 -13.43 -2.46
N PHE A 271 -13.43 -13.89 -1.84
CA PHE A 271 -13.38 -14.27 -0.42
C PHE A 271 -13.44 -13.08 0.55
N MET A 272 -13.28 -11.85 0.06
CA MET A 272 -13.39 -10.60 0.84
C MET A 272 -14.84 -10.13 1.00
N SER A 273 -15.79 -11.07 1.13
CA SER A 273 -17.24 -10.80 1.14
C SER A 273 -17.91 -11.13 2.48
N LYS A 274 -17.15 -11.17 3.58
CA LYS A 274 -17.69 -11.38 4.93
C LYS A 274 -17.83 -10.02 5.62
N PRO A 275 -19.04 -9.55 5.95
CA PRO A 275 -19.20 -8.27 6.63
C PRO A 275 -18.56 -8.32 8.03
N SER A 276 -17.86 -7.25 8.39
CA SER A 276 -17.51 -6.96 9.77
C SER A 276 -18.78 -6.73 10.60
N PRO A 277 -18.80 -7.10 11.89
CA PRO A 277 -19.98 -6.92 12.76
C PRO A 277 -20.44 -5.46 12.78
N GLY A 278 -21.71 -5.22 12.45
CA GLY A 278 -22.31 -3.88 12.40
C GLY A 278 -22.19 -3.15 11.06
N TYR A 279 -21.44 -3.69 10.09
CA TYR A 279 -21.16 -3.03 8.81
C TYR A 279 -21.62 -3.91 7.64
N PRO A 280 -22.91 -3.86 7.24
CA PRO A 280 -23.39 -4.66 6.11
C PRO A 280 -22.67 -4.26 4.82
N LEU A 281 -22.57 -5.18 3.85
CA LEU A 281 -21.97 -4.90 2.56
C LEU A 281 -22.95 -4.10 1.67
N THR A 282 -23.12 -2.82 2.00
CA THR A 282 -23.91 -1.80 1.27
C THR A 282 -23.08 -0.52 1.13
N PRO A 283 -23.44 0.43 0.23
CA PRO A 283 -22.77 1.73 0.16
C PRO A 283 -22.76 2.49 1.50
N GLU A 284 -23.84 2.40 2.27
CA GLU A 284 -23.96 3.01 3.60
C GLU A 284 -23.08 2.28 4.62
N GLY A 285 -23.02 0.94 4.56
CA GLY A 285 -22.15 0.16 5.44
C GLY A 285 -20.66 0.35 5.16
N GLN A 286 -20.27 0.52 3.89
CA GLN A 286 -18.92 0.95 3.49
C GLN A 286 -18.61 2.34 4.04
N SER A 287 -19.54 3.27 3.93
CA SER A 287 -19.40 4.63 4.45
C SER A 287 -19.21 4.65 5.97
N LEU A 288 -20.05 3.91 6.70
CA LEU A 288 -19.97 3.78 8.15
C LEU A 288 -18.67 3.12 8.59
N TRP A 289 -18.26 2.02 7.93
CA TRP A 289 -17.02 1.33 8.24
C TRP A 289 -15.80 2.23 8.02
N LEU A 290 -15.76 2.98 6.91
CA LEU A 290 -14.64 3.88 6.61
C LEU A 290 -14.51 5.00 7.64
N LYS A 291 -15.64 5.60 8.04
CA LYS A 291 -15.69 6.61 9.10
C LYS A 291 -15.14 6.06 10.41
N ASP A 292 -15.64 4.90 10.83
CA ASP A 292 -15.28 4.32 12.12
C ASP A 292 -13.84 3.80 12.12
N PHE A 293 -13.36 3.27 10.99
CA PHE A 293 -11.95 2.88 10.78
C PHE A 293 -11.02 4.08 10.96
N LEU A 294 -11.24 5.20 10.25
CA LEU A 294 -10.39 6.39 10.35
C LEU A 294 -10.40 6.99 11.77
N THR A 295 -11.59 7.06 12.38
CA THR A 295 -11.74 7.52 13.77
C THR A 295 -10.98 6.61 14.74
N HIS A 296 -11.04 5.29 14.51
CA HIS A 296 -10.34 4.31 15.32
C HIS A 296 -8.81 4.41 15.14
N CYS A 297 -8.32 4.58 13.92
CA CYS A 297 -6.91 4.82 13.63
C CYS A 297 -6.38 6.08 14.31
N LYS A 298 -7.14 7.20 14.31
CA LYS A 298 -6.79 8.40 15.08
C LYS A 298 -6.67 8.08 16.58
N ARG A 299 -7.64 7.37 17.16
CA ARG A 299 -7.62 6.99 18.58
C ARG A 299 -6.42 6.10 18.95
N LEU A 300 -5.99 5.24 18.03
CA LEU A 300 -4.82 4.37 18.22
C LEU A 300 -3.48 5.05 17.88
N ASN A 301 -3.49 6.34 17.54
CA ASN A 301 -2.31 7.07 17.07
C ASN A 301 -1.60 6.37 15.89
N VAL A 302 -2.39 5.85 14.94
CA VAL A 302 -1.86 5.33 13.68
C VAL A 302 -1.25 6.49 12.89
N TYR A 303 -0.02 6.31 12.41
CA TYR A 303 0.73 7.37 11.73
C TYR A 303 0.19 7.66 10.33
N ALA A 304 -0.15 6.61 9.58
CA ALA A 304 -0.65 6.73 8.21
C ALA A 304 -1.64 5.63 7.85
N THR A 305 -2.59 5.92 6.97
CA THR A 305 -3.54 4.95 6.42
C THR A 305 -3.72 5.19 4.93
N PHE A 306 -3.74 4.15 4.10
CA PHE A 306 -3.93 4.31 2.65
C PHE A 306 -5.06 3.43 2.12
N TYR A 307 -6.15 4.06 1.66
CA TYR A 307 -7.24 3.33 1.01
C TYR A 307 -6.74 2.83 -0.35
N TRP A 308 -6.83 1.53 -0.59
CA TRP A 308 -6.25 0.95 -1.80
C TRP A 308 -7.21 1.02 -2.99
N SER A 309 -6.77 1.69 -4.06
CA SER A 309 -7.45 1.84 -5.35
C SER A 309 -8.91 2.31 -5.27
N PRO A 310 -9.20 3.46 -4.59
CA PRO A 310 -10.56 4.00 -4.47
C PRO A 310 -11.19 4.34 -5.81
N GLU A 311 -10.40 4.66 -6.85
CA GLU A 311 -10.84 5.08 -8.17
C GLU A 311 -11.35 3.93 -9.05
N LEU A 312 -10.98 2.68 -8.73
CA LEU A 312 -11.14 1.55 -9.64
C LEU A 312 -12.53 0.91 -9.50
N TYR A 313 -13.52 1.53 -10.16
CA TYR A 313 -14.93 1.14 -10.08
C TYR A 313 -15.39 0.08 -11.09
N LEU A 314 -14.51 -0.34 -12.01
CA LEU A 314 -14.90 -1.15 -13.14
C LEU A 314 -15.31 -2.57 -12.74
N MET A 315 -16.36 -3.06 -13.38
CA MET A 315 -16.82 -4.43 -13.29
C MET A 315 -16.27 -5.26 -14.47
N LYS A 316 -16.08 -6.57 -14.25
CA LYS A 316 -15.45 -7.50 -15.21
C LYS A 316 -16.08 -7.46 -16.62
N ASN A 317 -17.38 -7.21 -16.71
CA ASN A 317 -18.11 -7.09 -17.98
C ASN A 317 -17.84 -5.78 -18.75
N GLN A 318 -17.54 -4.68 -18.05
CA GLN A 318 -17.24 -3.39 -18.67
C GLN A 318 -15.87 -3.39 -19.34
N ILE A 319 -14.92 -4.12 -18.78
CA ILE A 319 -13.51 -4.11 -19.20
C ILE A 319 -13.25 -4.91 -20.48
N LYS A 320 -14.11 -5.87 -20.82
CA LYS A 320 -14.02 -6.62 -22.10
C LYS A 320 -14.03 -5.73 -23.35
N LYS A 321 -14.39 -4.45 -23.21
CA LYS A 321 -14.44 -3.46 -24.28
C LYS A 321 -13.21 -2.53 -24.31
N LEU A 322 -12.28 -2.68 -23.37
CA LEU A 322 -11.10 -1.84 -23.20
C LEU A 322 -9.84 -2.67 -23.45
N TYR A 323 -8.86 -2.09 -24.15
CA TYR A 323 -7.52 -2.68 -24.25
C TYR A 323 -6.73 -2.27 -23.01
N VAL A 324 -6.35 -3.24 -22.18
CA VAL A 324 -5.66 -3.02 -20.90
C VAL A 324 -4.37 -3.82 -20.91
N SER A 325 -3.27 -3.23 -20.45
CA SER A 325 -2.01 -3.96 -20.27
C SER A 325 -2.22 -5.14 -19.32
N GLU A 326 -1.68 -6.31 -19.68
CA GLU A 326 -1.71 -7.51 -18.84
C GLU A 326 -0.96 -7.31 -17.51
N GLU A 327 -0.06 -6.33 -17.44
CA GLU A 327 0.74 -6.05 -16.23
C GLU A 327 -0.09 -5.37 -15.14
N MET A 328 -1.10 -4.58 -15.51
CA MET A 328 -1.94 -3.82 -14.59
C MET A 328 -3.43 -4.01 -14.94
N PRO A 329 -3.96 -5.24 -14.76
CA PRO A 329 -5.32 -5.59 -15.17
C PRO A 329 -6.33 -4.75 -14.39
N LEU A 330 -7.51 -4.51 -14.97
CA LEU A 330 -8.61 -3.80 -14.31
C LEU A 330 -9.75 -4.74 -13.88
N ASP A 331 -9.75 -6.00 -14.33
CA ASP A 331 -10.91 -6.91 -14.32
C ASP A 331 -10.92 -7.92 -13.18
N PHE A 332 -10.07 -7.69 -12.18
CA PHE A 332 -9.90 -8.55 -11.02
C PHE A 332 -11.02 -8.43 -9.97
N GLY A 333 -12.02 -7.59 -10.22
CA GLY A 333 -13.27 -7.53 -9.45
C GLY A 333 -13.29 -6.52 -8.30
N TRP A 334 -12.52 -5.43 -8.41
CA TRP A 334 -12.37 -4.43 -7.34
C TRP A 334 -13.54 -3.46 -7.17
N GLY A 335 -14.43 -3.32 -8.16
CA GLY A 335 -15.51 -2.31 -8.14
C GLY A 335 -16.30 -2.16 -6.83
N PRO A 336 -16.64 -3.24 -6.10
CA PRO A 336 -17.29 -3.13 -4.79
C PRO A 336 -16.46 -2.39 -3.73
N MET A 337 -15.14 -2.47 -3.79
CA MET A 337 -14.20 -1.77 -2.89
C MET A 337 -13.97 -0.31 -3.31
N SER A 338 -14.25 0.08 -4.56
CA SER A 338 -14.12 1.46 -5.01
C SER A 338 -15.00 2.41 -4.20
N LEU A 339 -14.58 3.68 -4.12
CA LEU A 339 -15.40 4.77 -3.59
C LEU A 339 -16.34 5.37 -4.65
N PHE A 340 -16.39 4.78 -5.84
CA PHE A 340 -17.30 5.11 -6.93
C PHE A 340 -18.14 3.89 -7.33
N ASP A 341 -19.36 4.13 -7.80
CA ASP A 341 -20.22 3.10 -8.36
C ASP A 341 -19.77 2.68 -9.77
N GLU A 342 -20.41 1.66 -10.35
CA GLU A 342 -20.05 1.13 -11.67
C GLU A 342 -20.19 2.14 -12.83
N LYS A 343 -20.81 3.30 -12.60
CA LYS A 343 -20.97 4.39 -13.55
C LYS A 343 -20.00 5.56 -13.27
N GLY A 344 -19.13 5.41 -12.27
CA GLY A 344 -18.16 6.40 -11.85
C GLY A 344 -18.73 7.49 -10.93
N TYR A 345 -19.92 7.33 -10.34
CA TYR A 345 -20.47 8.29 -9.39
C TYR A 345 -19.95 8.01 -7.98
N ALA A 346 -19.56 9.07 -7.26
CA ALA A 346 -19.05 8.95 -5.91
C ALA A 346 -20.10 8.30 -4.98
N LYS A 347 -19.70 7.27 -4.24
CA LYS A 347 -20.51 6.63 -3.20
C LYS A 347 -20.53 7.48 -1.93
N PRO A 348 -21.48 7.28 -1.00
CA PRO A 348 -21.55 8.04 0.26
C PRO A 348 -20.24 8.03 1.08
N CYS A 349 -19.44 6.96 0.97
CA CYS A 349 -18.19 6.80 1.69
C CYS A 349 -17.12 7.85 1.36
N VAL A 350 -17.20 8.58 0.25
CA VAL A 350 -16.22 9.67 -0.01
C VAL A 350 -16.27 10.76 1.05
N GLU A 351 -17.43 11.00 1.67
CA GLU A 351 -17.54 11.99 2.75
C GLU A 351 -16.89 11.50 4.04
N SER A 352 -16.82 10.17 4.24
CA SER A 352 -16.21 9.58 5.42
C SER A 352 -14.70 9.80 5.50
N LEU A 353 -14.04 10.11 4.38
CA LEU A 353 -12.61 10.42 4.34
C LEU A 353 -12.26 11.64 5.22
N SER A 354 -13.20 12.57 5.43
CA SER A 354 -13.00 13.77 6.26
C SER A 354 -12.71 13.43 7.73
N HIS A 355 -13.11 12.24 8.20
CA HIS A 355 -12.84 11.78 9.57
C HIS A 355 -11.36 11.39 9.81
N GLY A 356 -10.54 11.36 8.76
CA GLY A 356 -9.09 11.20 8.88
C GLY A 356 -8.34 12.51 9.18
N VAL A 357 -9.00 13.67 9.14
CA VAL A 357 -8.39 14.98 9.40
C VAL A 357 -8.36 15.27 10.91
N ALA A 358 -7.40 16.07 11.38
CA ALA A 358 -7.42 16.61 12.74
C ALA A 358 -8.64 17.53 12.93
N ASP A 359 -9.24 17.51 14.13
CA ASP A 359 -10.39 18.35 14.48
C ASP A 359 -10.01 19.83 14.64
#